data_AF-A0A6I6L2B3-F1
#
_entry.id   AF-A0A6I6L2B3-F1
#
_cell.length_a   1.000
_cell.length_b   1.000
_cell.length_c   1.000
_cell.angle_alpha   90.00
_cell.angle_beta   90.00
_cell.angle_gamma   90.00
#
_symmetry.space_group_name_H-M   'P 1'
#
loop_
_entity.id
_entity.type
_entity.pdbx_description
1 polymer ?
#
loop_
_entity_poly.entity_id
_entity_poly.type
_entity_poly.pdbx_seq_one_letter_code
_entity_poly.pdbx_strand_id
1 'polypeptide(L)'
;MDNLRGFEPYGSDYQPDVPGYAVFDDEDAAIEAPPVVSTDERRMQVRAYNFWTAQLNDKNYPSIEELDPSSVEDFRDYSVLLDFTSGIENPSIEYLGEKLRSECGLSDDVSYLDQVPSRSLLSRITDHYLQIIANRAPIGFEAEFINDRGVNIMYRGILLPYSSDDDTIDFIYGVINWKEAVAVEIAAPLQLEVEQALAAAPPRQEHVPVWADGPTAGHLDDEKEVEDFDHIIEELELGESYALAESQPDENSSLADWLDAARQSADSARDADMRTRDALYQAIGRAHDFALVAAKYPADYAELLSDAGLVAQERARFTPIVKLVFGVGYDKTRLTEFATALQFADRNAVPMGGLADILSKHDGGLKGIIAAERRAKKVAAGQHVAAPAVDPRSRLRSARVRDLSEFAGSGEEFVLLVARRDADGNVAIVGAVDADAALTEKALRKTAV
;
A
#
# COMPACT_ATOMS: atom_id res chain seq x y z
N MET A 1 71.77 -41.99 -1.43
CA MET A 1 71.16 -40.80 -0.82
C MET A 1 69.66 -40.96 -0.99
N ASP A 2 69.01 -41.82 -0.21
CA ASP A 2 68.66 -41.75 1.22
C ASP A 2 67.51 -40.80 1.54
N ASN A 3 66.58 -41.39 2.30
CA ASN A 3 65.49 -40.83 3.11
C ASN A 3 64.12 -40.76 2.41
N LEU A 4 63.02 -41.28 2.95
CA LEU A 4 62.75 -42.10 4.13
C LEU A 4 61.28 -42.57 3.94
N ARG A 5 61.01 -43.87 4.04
CA ARG A 5 59.65 -44.45 4.09
C ARG A 5 59.64 -45.50 5.19
N GLY A 6 58.59 -45.48 6.01
CA GLY A 6 58.16 -46.64 6.80
C GLY A 6 58.28 -46.46 8.30
N PHE A 7 57.14 -46.43 8.98
CA PHE A 7 56.95 -47.25 10.17
C PHE A 7 55.48 -47.62 10.32
N GLU A 8 55.25 -48.92 10.48
CA GLU A 8 53.96 -49.60 10.72
C GLU A 8 53.81 -49.90 12.24
N PRO A 9 52.66 -50.46 12.71
CA PRO A 9 51.98 -50.05 13.94
C PRO A 9 52.27 -50.95 15.15
N TYR A 10 51.91 -50.45 16.34
CA TYR A 10 51.68 -51.27 17.54
C TYR A 10 50.29 -50.95 18.11
N GLY A 11 49.47 -52.00 18.23
CA GLY A 11 48.30 -52.01 19.10
C GLY A 11 48.70 -52.46 20.51
N SER A 12 48.00 -51.93 21.51
CA SER A 12 47.84 -52.57 22.82
C SER A 12 46.66 -51.96 23.56
N ASP A 13 45.81 -52.86 24.04
CA ASP A 13 44.61 -52.65 24.83
C ASP A 13 44.79 -51.68 26.01
N TYR A 14 43.92 -50.68 26.10
CA TYR A 14 43.69 -49.93 27.34
C TYR A 14 42.22 -49.52 27.42
N GLN A 15 41.46 -50.24 28.24
CA GLN A 15 40.07 -49.96 28.56
C GLN A 15 40.02 -49.37 29.98
N PRO A 16 39.63 -48.10 30.17
CA PRO A 16 39.44 -47.55 31.51
C PRO A 16 38.09 -47.98 32.07
N ASP A 17 38.12 -48.60 33.25
CA ASP A 17 36.96 -48.83 34.12
C ASP A 17 36.29 -47.49 34.48
N VAL A 18 35.02 -47.32 34.09
CA VAL A 18 34.19 -46.19 34.49
C VAL A 18 33.14 -46.69 35.51
N PRO A 19 33.03 -46.10 36.71
CA PRO A 19 32.16 -46.61 37.77
C PRO A 19 30.66 -46.39 37.49
N GLY A 20 29.87 -47.42 37.80
CA GLY A 20 28.44 -47.55 37.49
C GLY A 20 27.50 -46.73 38.37
N TYR A 21 27.44 -45.42 38.13
CA TYR A 21 26.34 -44.54 38.58
C TYR A 21 25.94 -43.49 37.53
N ALA A 22 26.19 -43.77 36.25
CA ALA A 22 25.73 -42.93 35.13
C ALA A 22 24.90 -43.75 34.11
N VAL A 23 24.02 -44.62 34.60
CA VAL A 23 22.99 -45.27 33.79
C VAL A 23 21.68 -44.56 34.09
N PHE A 24 21.36 -43.55 33.27
CA PHE A 24 19.97 -43.14 33.08
C PHE A 24 19.44 -43.98 31.93
N ASP A 25 18.25 -44.56 32.11
CA ASP A 25 17.51 -45.25 31.05
C ASP A 25 17.40 -44.33 29.83
N ASP A 26 17.99 -44.73 28.71
CA ASP A 26 17.58 -44.26 27.38
C ASP A 26 16.23 -44.93 27.05
N GLU A 27 15.17 -44.55 27.77
CA GLU A 27 13.84 -44.53 27.20
C GLU A 27 13.72 -43.22 26.42
N ASP A 28 14.40 -43.18 25.26
CA ASP A 28 14.02 -42.31 24.14
C ASP A 28 12.61 -42.74 23.72
N ALA A 29 11.61 -42.29 24.48
CA ALA A 29 10.29 -42.07 23.94
C ALA A 29 10.50 -41.06 22.81
N ALA A 30 10.72 -41.57 21.61
CA ALA A 30 10.78 -40.80 20.40
C ALA A 30 9.54 -39.90 20.41
N ILE A 31 9.74 -38.64 20.76
CA ILE A 31 8.75 -37.60 20.52
C ILE A 31 8.69 -37.59 18.99
N GLU A 32 7.71 -38.32 18.46
CA GLU A 32 7.38 -38.33 17.05
C GLU A 32 7.33 -36.86 16.64
N ALA A 33 8.31 -36.46 15.81
CA ALA A 33 8.35 -35.10 15.31
C ALA A 33 6.95 -34.81 14.77
N PRO A 34 6.31 -33.69 15.15
CA PRO A 34 4.97 -33.38 14.69
C PRO A 34 4.96 -33.56 13.17
N PRO A 35 3.96 -34.28 12.62
CA PRO A 35 3.96 -34.69 11.23
C PRO A 35 4.27 -33.46 10.38
N VAL A 36 5.26 -33.58 9.49
CA VAL A 36 5.56 -32.55 8.50
C VAL A 36 4.26 -32.30 7.77
N VAL A 37 3.59 -31.20 8.12
CA VAL A 37 2.41 -30.73 7.41
C VAL A 37 2.94 -30.43 6.02
N SER A 38 2.68 -31.35 5.09
CA SER A 38 2.85 -31.12 3.67
C SER A 38 2.35 -29.72 3.38
N THR A 39 3.21 -28.92 2.78
CA THR A 39 3.04 -27.53 2.35
C THR A 39 1.95 -27.43 1.29
N ASP A 40 0.73 -27.85 1.61
CA ASP A 40 -0.42 -27.67 0.74
C ASP A 40 -1.03 -26.32 1.08
N GLU A 41 -0.59 -25.33 0.32
CA GLU A 41 -1.08 -23.96 0.42
C GLU A 41 -2.60 -23.95 0.20
N ARG A 42 -3.35 -23.56 1.23
CA ARG A 42 -4.82 -23.64 1.22
C ARG A 42 -5.48 -22.52 0.41
N ARG A 43 -4.74 -21.45 0.09
CA ARG A 43 -5.32 -20.28 -0.59
C ARG A 43 -5.46 -20.55 -2.08
N MET A 44 -6.71 -20.57 -2.55
CA MET A 44 -7.07 -20.83 -3.96
C MET A 44 -6.24 -19.99 -4.95
N GLN A 45 -6.01 -18.70 -4.68
CA GLN A 45 -5.20 -17.82 -5.55
C GLN A 45 -3.75 -18.28 -5.69
N VAL A 46 -3.14 -18.79 -4.60
CA VAL A 46 -1.75 -19.23 -4.63
C VAL A 46 -1.64 -20.57 -5.33
N ARG A 47 -2.63 -21.46 -5.14
CA ARG A 47 -2.71 -22.69 -5.93
C ARG A 47 -2.88 -22.41 -7.42
N ALA A 48 -3.70 -21.43 -7.79
CA ALA A 48 -3.86 -21.01 -9.19
C ALA A 48 -2.57 -20.39 -9.76
N TYR A 49 -1.84 -19.58 -8.97
CA TYR A 49 -0.53 -19.07 -9.37
C TYR A 49 0.51 -20.18 -9.56
N ASN A 50 0.55 -21.16 -8.64
CA ASN A 50 1.44 -22.31 -8.75
C ASN A 50 1.10 -23.18 -9.96
N PHE A 51 -0.19 -23.38 -10.26
CA PHE A 51 -0.66 -24.06 -11.45
C PHE A 51 -0.21 -23.36 -12.74
N TRP A 52 -0.29 -22.03 -12.79
CA TRP A 52 0.20 -21.23 -13.92
C TRP A 52 1.72 -21.29 -14.05
N THR A 53 2.44 -21.13 -12.94
CA THR A 53 3.92 -21.18 -12.92
C THR A 53 4.44 -22.54 -13.36
N ALA A 54 3.74 -23.63 -13.02
CA ALA A 54 4.08 -24.98 -13.46
C ALA A 54 3.97 -25.18 -14.99
N GLN A 55 3.19 -24.35 -15.69
CA GLN A 55 3.04 -24.39 -17.15
C GLN A 55 4.02 -23.47 -17.88
N LEU A 56 4.70 -22.56 -17.18
CA LEU A 56 5.59 -21.58 -17.78
C LEU A 56 6.78 -22.23 -18.52
N ASN A 57 7.31 -23.34 -17.99
CA ASN A 57 8.51 -24.01 -18.51
C ASN A 57 9.64 -22.99 -18.82
N ASP A 58 10.13 -22.93 -20.07
CA ASP A 58 11.14 -21.98 -20.56
C ASP A 58 10.54 -20.77 -21.32
N LYS A 59 9.21 -20.60 -21.31
CA LYS A 59 8.47 -19.55 -22.02
C LYS A 59 8.27 -18.31 -21.13
N ASN A 60 7.98 -17.16 -21.73
CA ASN A 60 7.57 -15.96 -20.98
C ASN A 60 6.14 -16.10 -20.44
N TYR A 61 5.28 -16.75 -21.23
CA TYR A 61 3.89 -17.01 -20.88
C TYR A 61 3.52 -18.47 -21.18
N PRO A 62 2.64 -19.09 -20.39
CA PRO A 62 2.10 -20.40 -20.74
C PRO A 62 1.27 -20.32 -22.03
N SER A 63 1.31 -21.40 -22.81
CA SER A 63 0.52 -21.52 -24.04
C SER A 63 -0.95 -21.69 -23.69
N ILE A 64 -1.83 -20.95 -24.37
CA ILE A 64 -3.28 -21.16 -24.24
C ILE A 64 -3.71 -22.58 -24.65
N GLU A 65 -3.00 -23.21 -25.59
CA GLU A 65 -3.31 -24.59 -26.05
C GLU A 65 -3.11 -25.66 -24.96
N GLU A 66 -2.33 -25.34 -23.92
CA GLU A 66 -2.05 -26.24 -22.79
C GLU A 66 -3.11 -26.09 -21.68
N LEU A 67 -3.91 -25.02 -21.71
CA LEU A 67 -4.94 -24.73 -20.72
C LEU A 67 -6.29 -25.32 -21.15
N ASP A 68 -6.81 -26.27 -20.38
CA ASP A 68 -8.21 -26.66 -20.41
C ASP A 68 -8.88 -26.23 -19.09
N PRO A 69 -9.58 -25.07 -19.04
CA PRO A 69 -10.25 -24.58 -17.84
C PRO A 69 -11.26 -25.58 -17.27
N SER A 70 -11.88 -26.38 -18.15
CA SER A 70 -12.83 -27.39 -17.74
C SER A 70 -12.15 -28.60 -17.12
N SER A 71 -10.87 -28.87 -17.34
CA SER A 71 -10.20 -30.02 -16.72
C SER A 71 -9.75 -29.78 -15.27
N VAL A 72 -9.63 -28.52 -14.85
CA VAL A 72 -9.02 -28.15 -13.56
C VAL A 72 -10.04 -28.15 -12.42
N GLU A 73 -10.27 -29.31 -11.81
CA GLU A 73 -11.31 -29.51 -10.77
C GLU A 73 -11.27 -28.47 -9.62
N ASP A 74 -10.08 -28.05 -9.21
CA ASP A 74 -9.88 -27.11 -8.09
C ASP A 74 -10.42 -25.70 -8.34
N PHE A 75 -10.50 -25.27 -9.61
CA PHE A 75 -10.85 -23.90 -9.98
C PHE A 75 -11.98 -23.81 -11.01
N ARG A 76 -12.36 -24.93 -11.65
CA ARG A 76 -13.38 -25.03 -12.71
C ARG A 76 -14.59 -24.11 -12.45
N ASP A 77 -15.25 -24.28 -11.32
CA ASP A 77 -16.48 -23.54 -10.98
C ASP A 77 -16.27 -22.04 -10.70
N TYR A 78 -15.04 -21.65 -10.35
CA TYR A 78 -14.64 -20.34 -9.85
C TYR A 78 -13.80 -19.54 -10.85
N SER A 79 -13.65 -20.06 -12.07
CA SER A 79 -12.74 -19.54 -13.06
C SER A 79 -13.45 -18.90 -14.25
N VAL A 80 -12.71 -18.07 -14.97
CA VAL A 80 -13.13 -17.43 -16.22
C VAL A 80 -11.95 -17.36 -17.17
N LEU A 81 -12.21 -17.55 -18.46
CA LEU A 81 -11.23 -17.35 -19.52
C LEU A 81 -11.73 -16.22 -20.43
N LEU A 82 -10.90 -15.19 -20.55
CA LEU A 82 -11.15 -14.03 -21.40
C LEU A 82 -10.23 -14.08 -22.62
N ASP A 83 -10.82 -13.89 -23.80
CA ASP A 83 -10.14 -13.84 -25.10
C ASP A 83 -10.09 -12.38 -25.60
N PHE A 84 -8.86 -11.89 -25.82
CA PHE A 84 -8.55 -10.53 -26.28
C PHE A 84 -8.17 -10.45 -27.76
N THR A 85 -8.22 -11.56 -28.51
CA THR A 85 -7.88 -11.59 -29.95
C THR A 85 -8.74 -10.63 -30.78
N SER A 86 -9.98 -10.37 -30.33
CA SER A 86 -10.92 -9.44 -30.98
C SER A 86 -10.78 -7.98 -30.51
N GLY A 87 -9.91 -7.70 -29.54
CA GLY A 87 -9.66 -6.36 -29.02
C GLY A 87 -9.71 -6.27 -27.49
N ILE A 88 -9.08 -5.22 -26.96
CA ILE A 88 -8.91 -5.03 -25.50
C ILE A 88 -10.15 -4.43 -24.83
N GLU A 89 -10.97 -3.68 -25.57
CA GLU A 89 -12.09 -2.91 -24.98
C GLU A 89 -13.27 -3.80 -24.54
N ASN A 90 -13.56 -4.88 -25.27
CA ASN A 90 -14.65 -5.81 -24.95
C ASN A 90 -14.24 -7.26 -25.29
N PRO A 91 -13.46 -7.92 -24.43
CA PRO A 91 -13.04 -9.30 -24.66
C PRO A 91 -14.23 -10.26 -24.63
N SER A 92 -14.13 -11.36 -25.38
CA SER A 92 -15.09 -12.46 -25.33
C SER A 92 -14.81 -13.36 -24.13
N ILE A 93 -15.88 -13.95 -23.59
CA ILE A 93 -15.80 -14.92 -22.48
C ILE A 93 -15.83 -16.32 -23.10
N GLU A 94 -14.67 -16.96 -23.18
CA GLU A 94 -14.54 -18.31 -23.76
C GLU A 94 -14.96 -19.39 -22.76
N TYR A 95 -14.66 -19.17 -21.48
CA TYR A 95 -15.03 -20.07 -20.40
C TYR A 95 -15.53 -19.29 -19.19
N LEU A 96 -16.58 -19.81 -18.55
CA LEU A 96 -17.09 -19.27 -17.31
C LEU A 96 -17.58 -20.40 -16.41
N GLY A 97 -17.00 -20.49 -15.21
CA GLY A 97 -17.36 -21.48 -14.20
C GLY A 97 -18.80 -21.32 -13.70
N GLU A 98 -19.43 -22.45 -13.36
CA GLU A 98 -20.86 -22.51 -13.02
C GLU A 98 -21.23 -21.70 -11.76
N LYS A 99 -20.39 -21.73 -10.71
CA LYS A 99 -20.63 -20.94 -9.49
C LYS A 99 -20.46 -19.45 -9.76
N LEU A 100 -19.45 -19.06 -10.54
CA LEU A 100 -19.22 -17.66 -10.89
C LEU A 100 -20.36 -17.13 -11.76
N ARG A 101 -20.83 -17.92 -12.72
CA ARG A 101 -22.02 -17.64 -13.54
C ARG A 101 -23.27 -17.43 -12.67
N SER A 102 -23.51 -18.35 -11.74
CA SER A 102 -24.67 -18.32 -10.85
C SER A 102 -24.65 -17.12 -9.91
N GLU A 103 -23.48 -16.76 -9.37
CA GLU A 103 -23.33 -15.59 -8.50
C GLU A 103 -23.69 -14.30 -9.24
N CYS A 104 -23.12 -14.13 -10.43
CA CYS A 104 -23.30 -12.97 -11.29
C CYS A 104 -24.70 -12.89 -11.91
N GLY A 105 -25.54 -13.93 -11.76
CA GLY A 105 -26.89 -13.99 -12.31
C GLY A 105 -26.92 -14.00 -13.84
N LEU A 106 -25.89 -14.57 -14.48
CA LEU A 106 -25.75 -14.59 -15.93
C LEU A 106 -26.53 -15.74 -16.56
N SER A 107 -27.13 -15.48 -17.72
CA SER A 107 -27.74 -16.50 -18.58
C SER A 107 -26.70 -17.25 -19.40
N ASP A 108 -27.09 -18.39 -20.00
CA ASP A 108 -26.15 -19.27 -20.70
C ASP A 108 -25.58 -18.69 -22.01
N ASP A 109 -26.17 -17.61 -22.52
CA ASP A 109 -25.85 -16.96 -23.80
C ASP A 109 -24.82 -15.82 -23.69
N VAL A 110 -24.32 -15.53 -22.50
CA VAL A 110 -23.34 -14.46 -22.28
C VAL A 110 -22.02 -14.82 -22.96
N SER A 111 -21.66 -14.03 -23.97
CA SER A 111 -20.49 -14.27 -24.84
C SER A 111 -19.43 -13.17 -24.71
N TYR A 112 -19.82 -11.98 -24.24
CA TYR A 112 -18.95 -10.81 -24.12
C TYR A 112 -19.02 -10.19 -22.74
N LEU A 113 -17.95 -9.48 -22.37
CA LEU A 113 -17.81 -8.89 -21.03
C LEU A 113 -18.73 -7.69 -20.81
N ASP A 114 -19.14 -6.97 -21.86
CA ASP A 114 -20.11 -5.86 -21.78
C ASP A 114 -21.55 -6.30 -21.46
N GLN A 115 -21.88 -7.58 -21.65
CA GLN A 115 -23.17 -8.17 -21.32
C GLN A 115 -23.30 -8.48 -19.81
N VAL A 116 -22.21 -8.33 -19.06
CA VAL A 116 -22.15 -8.63 -17.65
C VAL A 116 -22.64 -7.43 -16.82
N PRO A 117 -23.45 -7.63 -15.76
CA PRO A 117 -23.89 -6.56 -14.87
C PRO A 117 -22.73 -5.80 -14.22
N SER A 118 -22.82 -4.47 -14.14
CA SER A 118 -21.76 -3.59 -13.61
C SER A 118 -21.46 -3.79 -12.11
N ARG A 119 -22.33 -4.50 -11.38
CA ARG A 119 -22.21 -4.82 -9.95
C ARG A 119 -22.09 -6.32 -9.70
N SER A 120 -21.32 -6.99 -10.56
CA SER A 120 -20.99 -8.41 -10.46
C SER A 120 -19.49 -8.62 -10.22
N LEU A 121 -19.11 -9.84 -9.82
CA LEU A 121 -17.69 -10.23 -9.68
C LEU A 121 -16.90 -10.07 -10.99
N LEU A 122 -17.50 -10.44 -12.11
CA LEU A 122 -16.87 -10.35 -13.44
C LEU A 122 -16.62 -8.89 -13.88
N SER A 123 -17.52 -7.96 -13.55
CA SER A 123 -17.29 -6.52 -13.79
C SER A 123 -16.17 -5.93 -12.93
N ARG A 124 -15.59 -6.68 -11.99
CA ARG A 124 -14.40 -6.22 -11.26
C ARG A 124 -13.12 -6.69 -11.94
N ILE A 125 -13.17 -7.81 -12.65
CA ILE A 125 -12.06 -8.28 -13.50
C ILE A 125 -11.72 -7.24 -14.57
N THR A 126 -12.74 -6.55 -15.10
CA THR A 126 -12.56 -5.49 -16.10
C THR A 126 -11.62 -4.38 -15.65
N ASP A 127 -11.63 -4.08 -14.35
CA ASP A 127 -10.81 -3.01 -13.78
C ASP A 127 -9.32 -3.39 -13.76
N HIS A 128 -9.01 -4.68 -13.82
CA HIS A 128 -7.67 -5.22 -13.59
C HIS A 128 -7.00 -5.81 -14.84
N TYR A 129 -7.73 -6.27 -15.87
CA TYR A 129 -7.08 -6.89 -17.04
C TYR A 129 -6.18 -5.91 -17.82
N LEU A 130 -6.53 -4.62 -17.84
CA LEU A 130 -5.69 -3.59 -18.48
C LEU A 130 -4.32 -3.48 -17.80
N GLN A 131 -4.27 -3.73 -16.49
CA GLN A 131 -3.04 -3.72 -15.72
C GLN A 131 -2.17 -4.93 -16.04
N ILE A 132 -2.77 -6.09 -16.30
CA ILE A 132 -2.02 -7.27 -16.76
C ILE A 132 -1.36 -6.99 -18.10
N ILE A 133 -2.11 -6.44 -19.05
CA ILE A 133 -1.57 -6.13 -20.38
C ILE A 133 -0.45 -5.10 -20.27
N ALA A 134 -0.58 -4.12 -19.37
CA ALA A 134 0.44 -3.10 -19.14
C ALA A 134 1.70 -3.63 -18.43
N ASN A 135 1.52 -4.41 -17.37
CA ASN A 135 2.59 -4.89 -16.49
C ASN A 135 3.20 -6.21 -16.94
N ARG A 136 2.54 -6.91 -17.87
CA ARG A 136 3.01 -8.17 -18.45
C ARG A 136 3.22 -9.28 -17.42
N ALA A 137 2.43 -9.28 -16.35
CA ALA A 137 2.57 -10.18 -15.20
C ALA A 137 1.21 -10.58 -14.60
N PRO A 138 1.14 -11.73 -13.89
CA PRO A 138 0.01 -12.09 -13.03
C PRO A 138 -0.36 -11.01 -12.02
N ILE A 139 -1.66 -10.82 -11.77
CA ILE A 139 -2.16 -9.85 -10.79
C ILE A 139 -3.15 -10.54 -9.86
N GLY A 140 -2.84 -10.52 -8.55
CA GLY A 140 -3.79 -10.85 -7.50
C GLY A 140 -4.57 -9.61 -7.05
N PHE A 141 -5.84 -9.77 -6.69
CA PHE A 141 -6.67 -8.71 -6.13
C PHE A 141 -7.59 -9.23 -5.03
N GLU A 142 -7.93 -8.35 -4.10
CA GLU A 142 -8.95 -8.61 -3.07
C GLU A 142 -9.74 -7.33 -2.78
N ALA A 143 -11.04 -7.48 -2.62
CA ALA A 143 -11.93 -6.35 -2.34
C ALA A 143 -13.26 -6.83 -1.75
N GLU A 144 -14.06 -5.86 -1.34
CA GLU A 144 -15.45 -6.05 -0.95
C GLU A 144 -16.36 -5.18 -1.81
N PHE A 145 -17.57 -5.65 -2.07
CA PHE A 145 -18.61 -4.86 -2.72
C PHE A 145 -19.99 -5.34 -2.30
N ILE A 146 -20.97 -4.44 -2.42
CA ILE A 146 -22.37 -4.78 -2.23
C ILE A 146 -22.94 -5.14 -3.61
N ASN A 147 -23.45 -6.36 -3.75
CA ASN A 147 -24.07 -6.81 -4.99
C ASN A 147 -25.48 -6.21 -5.18
N ASP A 148 -26.10 -6.46 -6.32
CA ASP A 148 -27.46 -5.98 -6.61
C ASP A 148 -28.53 -6.54 -5.66
N ARG A 149 -28.21 -7.59 -4.89
CA ARG A 149 -29.07 -8.19 -3.86
C ARG A 149 -28.87 -7.53 -2.47
N GLY A 150 -28.01 -6.52 -2.35
CA GLY A 150 -27.74 -5.83 -1.08
C GLY A 150 -26.85 -6.62 -0.12
N VAL A 151 -26.25 -7.73 -0.57
CA VAL A 151 -25.37 -8.58 0.23
C VAL A 151 -23.93 -8.08 0.07
N ASN A 152 -23.21 -7.92 1.19
CA ASN A 152 -21.79 -7.58 1.14
C ASN A 152 -21.00 -8.85 0.76
N ILE A 153 -20.29 -8.78 -0.37
CA ILE A 153 -19.47 -9.85 -0.91
C ILE A 153 -18.01 -9.45 -0.75
N MET A 154 -17.26 -10.24 0.01
CA MET A 154 -15.80 -10.18 0.05
C MET A 154 -15.25 -11.19 -0.95
N TYR A 155 -14.43 -10.75 -1.90
CA TYR A 155 -13.85 -11.62 -2.91
C TYR A 155 -12.35 -11.42 -3.03
N ARG A 156 -11.70 -12.48 -3.51
CA ARG A 156 -10.28 -12.55 -3.75
C ARG A 156 -10.05 -13.35 -5.02
N GLY A 157 -9.26 -12.80 -5.92
CA GLY A 157 -8.98 -13.43 -7.19
C GLY A 157 -7.57 -13.20 -7.68
N ILE A 158 -7.21 -13.96 -8.70
CA ILE A 158 -5.97 -13.79 -9.44
C ILE A 158 -6.26 -13.89 -10.93
N LEU A 159 -5.62 -13.04 -11.70
CA LEU A 159 -5.65 -13.05 -13.15
C LEU A 159 -4.27 -13.42 -13.67
N LEU A 160 -4.25 -14.31 -14.64
CA LEU A 160 -3.08 -15.02 -15.12
C LEU A 160 -2.99 -14.85 -16.65
N PRO A 161 -1.95 -14.20 -17.18
CA PRO A 161 -1.80 -14.00 -18.62
C PRO A 161 -1.40 -15.29 -19.34
N TYR A 162 -1.99 -15.53 -20.49
CA TYR A 162 -1.65 -16.59 -21.43
C TYR A 162 -1.39 -15.97 -22.80
N SER A 163 -0.54 -16.64 -23.58
CA SER A 163 -0.15 -16.20 -24.91
C SER A 163 -0.30 -17.33 -25.92
N SER A 164 -0.62 -16.99 -27.17
CA SER A 164 -0.56 -17.93 -28.28
C SER A 164 0.81 -17.97 -28.97
N ASP A 165 1.61 -16.90 -28.85
CA ASP A 165 2.88 -16.71 -29.58
C ASP A 165 4.11 -16.45 -28.69
N ASP A 166 3.94 -16.48 -27.36
CA ASP A 166 4.95 -16.21 -26.32
C ASP A 166 5.44 -14.74 -26.24
N ASP A 167 4.79 -13.80 -26.93
CA ASP A 167 5.12 -12.36 -26.88
C ASP A 167 3.90 -11.48 -26.56
N THR A 168 2.72 -11.79 -27.10
CA THR A 168 1.48 -11.04 -26.84
C THR A 168 0.54 -11.76 -25.89
N ILE A 169 -0.05 -11.01 -24.96
CA ILE A 169 -1.07 -11.53 -24.04
C ILE A 169 -2.40 -11.49 -24.78
N ASP A 170 -2.81 -12.64 -25.30
CA ASP A 170 -4.06 -12.79 -26.06
C ASP A 170 -5.19 -13.35 -25.19
N PHE A 171 -4.84 -14.01 -24.08
CA PHE A 171 -5.81 -14.63 -23.18
C PHE A 171 -5.50 -14.30 -21.72
N ILE A 172 -6.54 -14.15 -20.89
CA ILE A 172 -6.39 -14.00 -19.44
C ILE A 172 -7.29 -15.00 -18.76
N TYR A 173 -6.68 -15.85 -17.95
CA TYR A 173 -7.38 -16.80 -17.09
C TYR A 173 -7.51 -16.21 -15.69
N GLY A 174 -8.75 -16.08 -15.21
CA GLY A 174 -9.06 -15.57 -13.89
C GLY A 174 -9.62 -16.65 -12.98
N VAL A 175 -9.23 -16.63 -11.70
CA VAL A 175 -9.82 -17.46 -10.65
C VAL A 175 -10.27 -16.55 -9.52
N ILE A 176 -11.54 -16.64 -9.12
CA ILE A 176 -12.13 -15.78 -8.09
C ILE A 176 -12.90 -16.61 -7.07
N ASN A 177 -12.57 -16.39 -5.80
CA ASN A 177 -13.34 -16.94 -4.69
C ASN A 177 -13.99 -15.80 -3.90
N TRP A 178 -15.17 -16.05 -3.34
CA TRP A 178 -15.91 -15.04 -2.58
C TRP A 178 -16.60 -15.63 -1.35
N LYS A 179 -16.93 -14.74 -0.42
CA LYS A 179 -17.74 -15.01 0.76
C LYS A 179 -18.80 -13.93 0.89
N GLU A 180 -20.03 -14.37 1.08
CA GLU A 180 -21.16 -13.50 1.40
C GLU A 180 -21.16 -13.24 2.91
N ALA A 181 -21.06 -11.98 3.31
CA ALA A 181 -21.31 -11.57 4.68
C ALA A 181 -22.83 -11.39 4.83
N VAL A 182 -23.44 -12.22 5.68
CA VAL A 182 -24.88 -12.14 5.97
C VAL A 182 -25.18 -10.77 6.56
N ALA A 183 -26.03 -10.00 5.86
CA ALA A 183 -26.59 -8.77 6.39
C ALA A 183 -27.32 -9.09 7.69
N VAL A 184 -27.09 -8.30 8.73
CA VAL A 184 -27.82 -8.36 10.01
C VAL A 184 -29.25 -7.86 9.80
N GLU A 185 -30.03 -8.55 8.95
CA GLU A 185 -31.47 -8.35 8.80
C GLU A 185 -32.24 -9.21 9.81
N ILE A 186 -31.89 -9.10 11.09
CA ILE A 186 -32.79 -9.41 12.21
C ILE A 186 -32.66 -8.36 13.34
N ALA A 187 -31.74 -7.38 13.24
CA ALA A 187 -31.53 -6.41 14.32
C ALA A 187 -32.70 -5.43 14.48
N ALA A 188 -33.29 -4.93 13.39
CA ALA A 188 -34.35 -3.93 13.46
C ALA A 188 -35.62 -4.41 14.21
N PRO A 189 -36.19 -5.61 13.95
CA PRO A 189 -37.35 -6.07 14.71
C PRO A 189 -36.99 -6.45 16.17
N LEU A 190 -35.79 -7.00 16.41
CA LEU A 190 -35.34 -7.38 17.77
C LEU A 190 -35.06 -6.15 18.65
N GLN A 191 -34.47 -5.08 18.10
CA GLN A 191 -34.24 -3.84 18.83
C GLN A 191 -35.54 -3.16 19.24
N LEU A 192 -36.55 -3.15 18.37
CA LEU A 192 -37.86 -2.60 18.69
C LEU A 192 -38.55 -3.39 19.82
N GLU A 193 -38.42 -4.71 19.83
CA GLU A 193 -39.00 -5.57 20.86
C GLU A 193 -38.28 -5.42 22.22
N VAL A 194 -36.95 -5.26 22.20
CA VAL A 194 -36.12 -5.00 23.39
C VAL A 194 -36.42 -3.62 23.99
N GLU A 195 -36.52 -2.56 23.17
CA GLU A 195 -36.90 -1.22 23.65
C GLU A 195 -38.30 -1.22 24.29
N GLN A 196 -39.26 -1.92 23.69
CA GLN A 196 -40.61 -2.03 24.26
C GLN A 196 -40.62 -2.81 25.59
N ALA A 197 -39.79 -3.85 25.71
CA ALA A 197 -39.66 -4.62 26.96
C ALA A 197 -38.97 -3.81 28.08
N LEU A 198 -37.94 -3.02 27.76
CA LEU A 198 -37.27 -2.13 28.72
C LEU A 198 -38.18 -0.99 29.19
N ALA A 199 -38.98 -0.41 28.30
CA ALA A 199 -39.91 0.67 28.65
C ALA A 199 -41.06 0.22 29.58
N ALA A 200 -41.41 -1.07 29.56
CA ALA A 200 -42.50 -1.64 30.37
C ALA A 200 -42.06 -2.20 31.73
N ALA A 201 -40.76 -2.20 32.05
CA ALA A 201 -40.24 -2.76 33.30
C ALA A 201 -40.37 -1.77 34.48
N PRO A 202 -40.95 -2.17 35.63
CA PRO A 202 -41.04 -1.30 36.81
C PRO A 202 -39.67 -1.11 37.49
N PRO A 203 -39.41 0.05 38.13
CA PRO A 203 -38.11 0.34 38.75
C PRO A 203 -37.82 -0.62 39.91
N ARG A 204 -36.62 -1.21 39.89
CA ARG A 204 -36.13 -2.20 40.86
C ARG A 204 -35.84 -1.48 42.20
N GLN A 205 -36.57 -1.81 43.27
CA GLN A 205 -36.27 -1.33 44.62
C GLN A 205 -35.08 -2.12 45.20
N GLU A 206 -33.99 -1.42 45.49
CA GLU A 206 -32.83 -1.99 46.17
C GLU A 206 -33.14 -2.26 47.65
N HIS A 207 -33.03 -3.51 48.06
CA HIS A 207 -32.95 -3.90 49.47
C HIS A 207 -31.51 -4.29 49.78
N VAL A 208 -30.81 -3.46 50.55
CA VAL A 208 -29.49 -3.77 51.11
C VAL A 208 -29.67 -4.47 52.46
N PRO A 209 -29.17 -5.70 52.69
CA PRO A 209 -29.14 -6.29 54.01
C PRO A 209 -27.91 -5.80 54.81
N VAL A 210 -28.19 -5.18 55.95
CA VAL A 210 -27.22 -4.73 56.96
C VAL A 210 -26.90 -5.88 57.92
N TRP A 211 -25.70 -6.46 57.81
CA TRP A 211 -25.03 -7.30 58.81
C TRP A 211 -23.52 -7.17 58.56
N ALA A 212 -22.59 -7.03 59.50
CA ALA A 212 -22.57 -6.58 60.89
C ALA A 212 -21.06 -6.46 61.22
N ASP A 213 -20.65 -5.38 61.87
CA ASP A 213 -19.30 -5.18 62.39
C ASP A 213 -18.89 -6.30 63.38
N GLY A 214 -17.65 -6.79 63.24
CA GLY A 214 -16.95 -7.61 64.24
C GLY A 214 -15.60 -6.97 64.58
N PRO A 215 -15.29 -6.67 65.86
CA PRO A 215 -14.18 -5.78 66.22
C PRO A 215 -12.87 -6.57 66.43
N THR A 216 -11.96 -6.54 65.45
CA THR A 216 -10.52 -6.71 65.72
C THR A 216 -9.72 -5.96 64.65
N ALA A 217 -9.45 -4.69 64.93
CA ALA A 217 -8.50 -3.89 64.17
C ALA A 217 -7.06 -4.30 64.52
N GLY A 218 -6.23 -4.49 63.50
CA GLY A 218 -4.78 -4.47 63.62
C GLY A 218 -4.05 -5.50 62.77
N HIS A 219 -3.91 -5.28 61.46
CA HIS A 219 -2.61 -5.15 60.77
C HIS A 219 -2.76 -5.04 59.24
N LEU A 220 -1.89 -4.21 58.64
CA LEU A 220 -1.60 -4.02 57.19
C LEU A 220 -2.38 -2.90 56.47
N ASP A 221 -1.83 -1.69 56.63
CA ASP A 221 -1.87 -0.59 55.65
C ASP A 221 -0.89 -0.86 54.49
N ASP A 222 -1.16 -0.20 53.36
CA ASP A 222 -0.49 -0.08 52.05
C ASP A 222 -1.01 -1.03 50.94
N GLU A 223 -1.52 -0.60 49.78
CA GLU A 223 -1.98 0.67 49.16
C GLU A 223 -2.91 0.25 47.99
N LYS A 224 -4.18 0.67 47.95
CA LYS A 224 -4.79 1.78 47.17
C LYS A 224 -5.43 1.39 45.82
N GLU A 225 -6.75 1.57 45.84
CA GLU A 225 -7.60 2.24 44.84
C GLU A 225 -7.79 1.56 43.47
N VAL A 226 -8.93 0.86 43.39
CA VAL A 226 -9.60 0.42 42.18
C VAL A 226 -10.54 1.57 41.77
N GLU A 227 -10.16 2.35 40.76
CA GLU A 227 -11.05 3.37 40.18
C GLU A 227 -12.01 2.75 39.16
N ASP A 228 -13.29 2.96 39.45
CA ASP A 228 -14.47 3.11 38.60
C ASP A 228 -14.47 2.57 37.15
N PHE A 229 -15.26 1.51 36.99
CA PHE A 229 -15.60 0.80 35.75
C PHE A 229 -16.75 1.45 34.96
N ASP A 230 -16.83 2.79 34.91
CA ASP A 230 -18.02 3.53 34.42
C ASP A 230 -17.76 4.47 33.22
N HIS A 231 -16.66 4.27 32.47
CA HIS A 231 -16.34 5.11 31.31
C HIS A 231 -16.15 4.39 29.96
N ILE A 232 -16.63 3.15 29.81
CA ILE A 232 -16.45 2.37 28.56
C ILE A 232 -17.71 2.32 27.66
N ILE A 233 -18.84 2.96 28.03
CA ILE A 233 -20.12 2.78 27.31
C ILE A 233 -20.64 4.05 26.61
N GLU A 234 -19.78 5.02 26.28
CA GLU A 234 -20.21 6.23 25.51
C GLU A 234 -19.41 6.50 24.23
N GLU A 235 -18.81 5.47 23.60
CA GLU A 235 -18.15 5.62 22.30
C GLU A 235 -18.41 4.42 21.36
N LEU A 236 -19.69 4.16 21.11
CA LEU A 236 -20.14 3.28 20.01
C LEU A 236 -21.19 4.00 19.17
N GLU A 237 -20.78 5.11 18.54
CA GLU A 237 -21.48 5.63 17.37
C GLU A 237 -21.07 4.83 16.12
N LEU A 238 -22.02 4.05 15.59
CA LEU A 238 -21.90 3.35 14.32
C LEU A 238 -21.83 4.36 13.16
N GLY A 239 -20.68 4.45 12.47
CA GLY A 239 -20.60 5.27 11.26
C GLY A 239 -19.24 5.43 10.57
N GLU A 240 -18.14 4.88 11.09
CA GLU A 240 -16.82 5.06 10.46
C GLU A 240 -16.24 3.75 9.90
N SER A 241 -15.80 3.83 8.65
CA SER A 241 -14.96 2.85 7.96
C SER A 241 -13.86 2.33 8.90
N TYR A 242 -13.87 1.04 9.23
CA TYR A 242 -12.76 0.37 9.90
C TYR A 242 -11.52 0.36 9.00
N ALA A 243 -10.81 1.50 8.92
CA ALA A 243 -9.39 1.46 8.65
C ALA A 243 -8.75 0.87 9.91
N LEU A 244 -8.19 -0.34 9.80
CA LEU A 244 -7.24 -0.84 10.78
C LEU A 244 -6.06 0.15 10.80
N ALA A 245 -6.16 1.20 11.62
CA ALA A 245 -5.02 1.99 12.00
C ALA A 245 -4.14 1.07 12.83
N GLU A 246 -3.13 0.46 12.20
CA GLU A 246 -2.06 -0.24 12.91
C GLU A 246 -1.54 0.69 14.00
N SER A 247 -1.78 0.30 15.27
CA SER A 247 -1.40 1.09 16.44
C SER A 247 0.04 1.54 16.30
N GLN A 248 0.28 2.84 16.45
CA GLN A 248 1.65 3.32 16.47
C GLN A 248 2.40 2.66 17.63
N PRO A 249 3.66 2.25 17.43
CA PRO A 249 4.51 1.88 18.55
C PRO A 249 4.50 3.04 19.56
N ASP A 250 4.44 2.71 20.84
CA ASP A 250 4.42 3.69 21.92
C ASP A 250 5.85 4.18 22.26
N GLU A 251 5.97 5.09 23.23
CA GLU A 251 7.28 5.61 23.66
C GLU A 251 8.19 4.54 24.29
N ASN A 252 7.65 3.37 24.64
CA ASN A 252 8.39 2.24 25.23
C ASN A 252 8.84 1.20 24.19
N SER A 253 8.41 1.33 22.94
CA SER A 253 8.72 0.40 21.87
C SER A 253 10.18 0.53 21.40
N SER A 254 10.81 -0.60 21.07
CA SER A 254 12.22 -0.63 20.65
C SER A 254 12.41 -0.04 19.26
N LEU A 255 13.65 0.37 18.92
CA LEU A 255 13.96 0.89 17.59
C LEU A 255 13.66 -0.14 16.47
N ALA A 256 13.78 -1.44 16.77
CA ALA A 256 13.42 -2.51 15.85
C ALA A 256 11.90 -2.56 15.59
N ASP A 257 11.08 -2.38 16.64
CA ASP A 257 9.61 -2.33 16.49
C ASP A 257 9.18 -1.14 15.62
N TRP A 258 9.85 0.01 15.78
CA TRP A 258 9.65 1.18 14.92
C TRP A 258 10.05 0.92 13.46
N LEU A 259 11.13 0.19 13.23
CA LEU A 259 11.55 -0.21 11.89
C LEU A 259 10.55 -1.19 11.27
N ASP A 260 10.08 -2.17 12.03
CA ASP A 260 9.15 -3.18 11.56
C ASP A 260 7.78 -2.58 11.26
N ALA A 261 7.27 -1.66 12.09
CA ALA A 261 6.06 -0.90 11.77
C ALA A 261 6.22 -0.06 10.49
N ALA A 262 7.38 0.58 10.30
CA ALA A 262 7.66 1.34 9.09
C ALA A 262 7.74 0.43 7.84
N ARG A 263 8.31 -0.78 7.97
CA ARG A 263 8.37 -1.78 6.90
C ARG A 263 7.00 -2.33 6.55
N GLN A 264 6.18 -2.68 7.54
CA GLN A 264 4.79 -3.11 7.34
C GLN A 264 3.99 -2.04 6.59
N SER A 265 4.13 -0.77 6.98
CA SER A 265 3.51 0.34 6.24
C SER A 265 4.05 0.49 4.81
N ALA A 266 5.35 0.25 4.58
CA ALA A 266 5.95 0.30 3.24
C ALA A 266 5.52 -0.88 2.36
N ASP A 267 5.34 -2.07 2.93
CA ASP A 267 4.84 -3.26 2.23
C ASP A 267 3.35 -3.11 1.92
N SER A 268 2.54 -2.67 2.90
CA SER A 268 1.15 -2.27 2.66
C SER A 268 1.03 -1.21 1.56
N ALA A 269 1.94 -0.23 1.50
CA ALA A 269 1.96 0.77 0.43
C ALA A 269 2.40 0.22 -0.94
N ARG A 270 3.12 -0.89 -0.99
CA ARG A 270 3.45 -1.61 -2.24
C ARG A 270 2.28 -2.47 -2.71
N ASP A 271 1.62 -3.14 -1.77
CA ASP A 271 0.50 -4.03 -2.05
C ASP A 271 -0.77 -3.24 -2.40
N ALA A 272 -0.93 -2.03 -1.83
CA ALA A 272 -2.06 -1.14 -2.07
C ALA A 272 -1.99 -0.34 -3.39
N ASP A 273 -1.34 -0.85 -4.45
CA ASP A 273 -1.02 -0.13 -5.70
C ASP A 273 -2.25 0.40 -6.51
N MET A 274 -3.45 0.34 -5.94
CA MET A 274 -4.70 0.89 -6.50
C MET A 274 -5.59 1.68 -5.52
N ARG A 275 -5.22 1.90 -4.24
CA ARG A 275 -6.07 2.63 -3.28
C ARG A 275 -5.29 3.78 -2.61
N THR A 276 -5.37 4.94 -3.26
CA THR A 276 -4.94 6.30 -2.85
C THR A 276 -3.45 6.51 -2.51
N ARG A 277 -2.96 7.72 -2.83
CA ARG A 277 -1.59 8.18 -2.50
C ARG A 277 -1.31 8.22 -0.98
N ASP A 278 -2.35 7.99 -0.18
CA ASP A 278 -2.34 8.04 1.27
C ASP A 278 -1.50 6.92 1.87
N ALA A 279 -1.61 5.68 1.39
CA ALA A 279 -0.79 4.58 1.91
C ALA A 279 0.71 4.86 1.75
N LEU A 280 1.11 5.40 0.60
CA LEU A 280 2.48 5.84 0.37
C LEU A 280 2.89 6.99 1.29
N TYR A 281 2.01 7.97 1.52
CA TYR A 281 2.30 9.08 2.43
C TYR A 281 2.40 8.63 3.88
N GLN A 282 1.59 7.67 4.30
CA GLN A 282 1.70 7.03 5.60
C GLN A 282 3.02 6.29 5.75
N ALA A 283 3.44 5.50 4.75
CA ALA A 283 4.74 4.82 4.77
C ALA A 283 5.92 5.81 4.87
N ILE A 284 5.87 6.91 4.09
CA ILE A 284 6.90 7.97 4.19
C ILE A 284 6.85 8.65 5.57
N GLY A 285 5.66 8.84 6.13
CA GLY A 285 5.47 9.36 7.49
C GLY A 285 6.07 8.46 8.56
N ARG A 286 5.80 7.15 8.51
CA ARG A 286 6.38 6.17 9.45
C ARG A 286 7.90 6.07 9.31
N ALA A 287 8.43 6.21 8.09
CA ALA A 287 9.88 6.28 7.87
C ALA A 287 10.51 7.53 8.54
N HIS A 288 9.77 8.64 8.61
CA HIS A 288 10.20 9.84 9.34
C HIS A 288 10.16 9.62 10.85
N ASP A 289 9.10 8.99 11.34
CA ASP A 289 8.95 8.69 12.76
C ASP A 289 10.09 7.77 13.25
N PHE A 290 10.37 6.71 12.48
CA PHE A 290 11.55 5.87 12.70
C PHE A 290 12.86 6.69 12.67
N ALA A 291 13.01 7.67 11.77
CA ALA A 291 14.20 8.53 11.73
C ALA A 291 14.36 9.39 13.00
N LEU A 292 13.25 9.89 13.57
CA LEU A 292 13.27 10.65 14.82
C LEU A 292 13.69 9.78 16.00
N VAL A 293 13.21 8.53 16.06
CA VAL A 293 13.61 7.56 17.11
C VAL A 293 15.05 7.12 16.91
N ALA A 294 15.48 6.79 15.69
CA ALA A 294 16.85 6.42 15.37
C ALA A 294 17.88 7.50 15.77
N ALA A 295 17.49 8.79 15.70
CA ALA A 295 18.33 9.88 16.15
C ALA A 295 18.54 9.90 17.68
N LYS A 296 17.60 9.35 18.47
CA LYS A 296 17.71 9.21 19.93
C LYS A 296 18.55 7.99 20.33
N TYR A 297 18.59 6.95 19.50
CA TYR A 297 19.27 5.67 19.77
C TYR A 297 20.34 5.36 18.71
N PRO A 298 21.46 6.11 18.67
CA PRO A 298 22.47 5.99 17.61
C PRO A 298 23.24 4.66 17.62
N ALA A 299 23.36 4.00 18.77
CA ALA A 299 24.01 2.68 18.88
C ALA A 299 23.17 1.59 18.21
N ASP A 300 21.91 1.47 18.61
CA ASP A 300 20.93 0.54 18.04
C ASP A 300 20.75 0.79 16.54
N TYR A 301 20.72 2.06 16.12
CA TYR A 301 20.67 2.41 14.70
C TYR A 301 21.90 1.92 13.92
N ALA A 302 23.09 1.99 14.51
CA ALA A 302 24.31 1.50 13.86
C ALA A 302 24.31 -0.04 13.72
N GLU A 303 23.74 -0.76 14.69
CA GLU A 303 23.53 -2.21 14.62
C GLU A 303 22.59 -2.58 13.47
N LEU A 304 21.42 -1.92 13.38
CA LEU A 304 20.46 -2.13 12.28
C LEU A 304 21.07 -1.86 10.90
N LEU A 305 21.94 -0.84 10.80
CA LEU A 305 22.67 -0.57 9.55
C LEU A 305 23.67 -1.69 9.22
N SER A 306 24.41 -2.18 10.21
CA SER A 306 25.37 -3.28 10.04
C SER A 306 24.69 -4.55 9.55
N ASP A 307 23.56 -4.92 10.16
CA ASP A 307 22.79 -6.12 9.80
C ASP A 307 22.23 -6.04 8.38
N ALA A 308 21.84 -4.84 7.94
CA ALA A 308 21.37 -4.58 6.59
C ALA A 308 22.51 -4.40 5.55
N GLY A 309 23.78 -4.48 5.96
CA GLY A 309 24.93 -4.22 5.09
C GLY A 309 25.01 -2.76 4.59
N LEU A 310 24.46 -1.82 5.36
CA LEU A 310 24.42 -0.39 5.05
C LEU A 310 25.45 0.38 5.86
N VAL A 311 25.90 1.51 5.31
CA VAL A 311 26.85 2.41 5.97
C VAL A 311 26.16 3.75 6.22
N ALA A 312 26.35 4.29 7.42
CA ALA A 312 25.88 5.63 7.77
C ALA A 312 26.53 6.69 6.85
N GLN A 313 25.72 7.66 6.40
CA GLN A 313 26.18 8.70 5.48
C GLN A 313 25.88 10.08 6.06
N GLU A 314 26.89 10.78 6.58
CA GLU A 314 26.69 12.12 7.17
C GLU A 314 26.08 13.12 6.17
N ARG A 315 26.51 13.07 4.90
CA ARG A 315 26.01 13.96 3.84
C ARG A 315 24.61 13.59 3.32
N ALA A 316 24.15 12.37 3.61
CA ALA A 316 22.90 11.81 3.10
C ALA A 316 22.22 10.95 4.17
N ARG A 317 22.04 11.51 5.38
CA ARG A 317 21.62 10.75 6.57
C ARG A 317 20.30 10.00 6.43
N PHE A 318 19.41 10.47 5.56
CA PHE A 318 18.11 9.84 5.30
C PHE A 318 18.15 8.73 4.26
N THR A 319 19.21 8.62 3.45
CA THR A 319 19.32 7.56 2.45
C THR A 319 19.38 6.16 3.08
N PRO A 320 20.19 5.91 4.13
CA PRO A 320 20.16 4.62 4.82
C PRO A 320 18.81 4.33 5.49
N ILE A 321 18.15 5.34 6.08
CA ILE A 321 16.80 5.20 6.66
C ILE A 321 15.80 4.67 5.63
N VAL A 322 15.69 5.33 4.47
CA VAL A 322 14.73 4.91 3.44
C VAL A 322 15.09 3.51 2.90
N LYS A 323 16.38 3.15 2.84
CA LYS A 323 16.79 1.79 2.43
C LYS A 323 16.44 0.71 3.46
N LEU A 324 16.49 1.04 4.75
CA LEU A 324 16.07 0.10 5.82
C LEU A 324 14.57 -0.17 5.76
N VAL A 325 13.77 0.88 5.50
CA VAL A 325 12.30 0.82 5.48
C VAL A 325 11.75 0.28 4.16
N PHE A 326 12.16 0.85 3.03
CA PHE A 326 11.66 0.50 1.71
C PHE A 326 12.54 -0.51 0.98
N GLY A 327 13.58 -1.05 1.61
CA GLY A 327 14.48 -2.04 1.01
C GLY A 327 15.55 -1.45 0.08
N VAL A 328 16.69 -2.15 0.04
CA VAL A 328 17.89 -1.72 -0.72
C VAL A 328 17.69 -1.81 -2.24
N GLY A 329 16.86 -2.77 -2.69
CA GLY A 329 16.55 -3.01 -4.11
C GLY A 329 15.41 -2.17 -4.68
N TYR A 330 14.84 -1.24 -3.90
CA TYR A 330 13.76 -0.38 -4.37
C TYR A 330 14.24 0.63 -5.43
N ASP A 331 13.31 1.17 -6.22
CA ASP A 331 13.65 2.12 -7.30
C ASP A 331 14.51 3.29 -6.77
N LYS A 332 15.67 3.47 -7.41
CA LYS A 332 16.69 4.45 -6.98
C LYS A 332 16.16 5.88 -7.04
N THR A 333 15.28 6.17 -8.00
CA THR A 333 14.68 7.50 -8.14
C THR A 333 13.74 7.76 -6.97
N ARG A 334 12.83 6.83 -6.67
CA ARG A 334 11.90 6.92 -5.54
C ARG A 334 12.61 6.99 -4.19
N LEU A 335 13.65 6.19 -3.96
CA LEU A 335 14.46 6.28 -2.74
C LEU A 335 15.04 7.68 -2.53
N THR A 336 15.46 8.33 -3.62
CA THR A 336 15.98 9.71 -3.58
C THR A 336 14.88 10.73 -3.28
N GLU A 337 13.68 10.52 -3.83
CA GLU A 337 12.49 11.34 -3.57
C GLU A 337 12.05 11.25 -2.11
N PHE A 338 11.96 10.04 -1.55
CA PHE A 338 11.58 9.84 -0.15
C PHE A 338 12.63 10.41 0.81
N ALA A 339 13.92 10.22 0.54
CA ALA A 339 14.98 10.80 1.36
C ALA A 339 14.94 12.34 1.32
N THR A 340 14.52 12.92 0.19
CA THR A 340 14.31 14.37 0.07
C THR A 340 13.10 14.83 0.89
N ALA A 341 12.02 14.05 0.94
CA ALA A 341 10.86 14.33 1.78
C ALA A 341 11.19 14.28 3.28
N LEU A 342 11.97 13.28 3.72
CA LEU A 342 12.46 13.21 5.10
C LEU A 342 13.36 14.42 5.45
N GLN A 343 14.21 14.84 4.52
CA GLN A 343 15.04 16.03 4.71
C GLN A 343 14.21 17.31 4.84
N PHE A 344 13.13 17.43 4.07
CA PHE A 344 12.18 18.52 4.23
C PHE A 344 11.52 18.49 5.61
N ALA A 345 11.04 17.32 6.05
CA ALA A 345 10.35 17.16 7.33
C ALA A 345 11.24 17.57 8.51
N ASP A 346 12.48 17.09 8.51
CA ASP A 346 13.49 17.44 9.49
C ASP A 346 13.87 18.93 9.47
N ARG A 347 14.05 19.52 8.28
CA ARG A 347 14.36 20.96 8.15
C ARG A 347 13.23 21.87 8.68
N ASN A 348 12.00 21.39 8.63
CA ASN A 348 10.82 22.10 9.13
C ASN A 348 10.40 21.64 10.54
N ALA A 349 11.20 20.80 11.21
CA ALA A 349 10.92 20.27 12.54
C ALA A 349 9.52 19.64 12.66
N VAL A 350 9.14 18.84 11.68
CA VAL A 350 7.86 18.12 11.69
C VAL A 350 7.84 17.14 12.87
N PRO A 351 6.79 17.12 13.70
CA PRO A 351 6.69 16.17 14.82
C PRO A 351 6.32 14.75 14.34
N MET A 352 6.44 13.78 15.25
CA MET A 352 6.01 12.40 15.03
C MET A 352 4.57 12.35 14.50
N GLY A 353 4.30 11.51 13.50
CA GLY A 353 2.99 11.35 12.87
C GLY A 353 2.55 12.53 11.97
N GLY A 354 3.33 13.62 11.90
CA GLY A 354 2.93 14.83 11.17
C GLY A 354 3.18 14.80 9.66
N LEU A 355 4.15 13.99 9.19
CA LEU A 355 4.62 14.11 7.80
C LEU A 355 3.59 13.62 6.77
N ALA A 356 2.83 12.56 7.06
CA ALA A 356 1.83 12.04 6.13
C ALA A 356 0.73 13.07 5.83
N ASP A 357 0.27 13.78 6.86
CA ASP A 357 -0.73 14.85 6.75
C ASP A 357 -0.19 16.08 5.99
N ILE A 358 1.08 16.41 6.19
CA ILE A 358 1.73 17.47 5.41
C ILE A 358 1.80 17.09 3.94
N LEU A 359 2.17 15.84 3.62
CA LEU A 359 2.25 15.35 2.24
C LEU A 359 0.89 15.35 1.54
N SER A 360 -0.20 15.04 2.25
CA SER A 360 -1.55 15.04 1.69
C SER A 360 -2.09 16.46 1.44
N LYS A 361 -1.81 17.41 2.36
CA LYS A 361 -2.29 18.80 2.28
C LYS A 361 -1.42 19.72 1.41
N HIS A 362 -0.16 19.36 1.16
CA HIS A 362 0.75 20.20 0.37
C HIS A 362 0.36 20.22 -1.11
N ASP A 363 0.34 21.40 -1.72
CA ASP A 363 0.06 21.54 -3.16
C ASP A 363 1.10 20.78 -4.00
N GLY A 364 0.64 19.90 -4.90
CA GLY A 364 1.49 18.96 -5.64
C GLY A 364 2.02 17.76 -4.84
N GLY A 365 1.63 17.61 -3.57
CA GLY A 365 2.02 16.51 -2.67
C GLY A 365 3.52 16.30 -2.57
N LEU A 366 3.96 15.03 -2.63
CA LEU A 366 5.38 14.66 -2.60
C LEU A 366 6.23 15.44 -3.63
N LYS A 367 5.74 15.60 -4.87
CA LYS A 367 6.47 16.34 -5.91
C LYS A 367 6.60 17.83 -5.60
N GLY A 368 5.57 18.42 -4.99
CA GLY A 368 5.59 19.80 -4.49
C GLY A 368 6.67 20.00 -3.43
N ILE A 369 6.73 19.10 -2.45
CA ILE A 369 7.76 19.12 -1.40
C ILE A 369 9.16 18.98 -1.98
N ILE A 370 9.38 18.05 -2.91
CA ILE A 370 10.69 17.86 -3.57
C ILE A 370 11.11 19.13 -4.30
N ALA A 371 10.18 19.80 -5.00
CA ALA A 371 10.47 21.06 -5.67
C ALA A 371 10.82 22.18 -4.68
N ALA A 372 10.11 22.27 -3.55
CA ALA A 372 10.39 23.22 -2.48
C ALA A 372 11.77 22.97 -1.85
N GLU A 373 12.14 21.71 -1.62
CA GLU A 373 13.43 21.35 -1.03
C GLU A 373 14.59 21.60 -2.00
N ARG A 374 14.42 21.25 -3.28
CA ARG A 374 15.39 21.60 -4.34
C ARG A 374 15.59 23.11 -4.45
N ARG A 375 14.50 23.87 -4.31
CA ARG A 375 14.55 25.34 -4.31
C ARG A 375 15.33 25.87 -3.11
N ALA A 376 15.05 25.37 -1.91
CA ALA A 376 15.75 25.77 -0.70
C ALA A 376 17.25 25.46 -0.76
N LYS A 377 17.64 24.29 -1.27
CA LYS A 377 19.05 23.95 -1.50
C LYS A 377 19.74 24.92 -2.46
N LYS A 378 19.06 25.34 -3.53
CA LYS A 378 19.59 26.37 -4.46
C LYS A 378 19.78 27.71 -3.78
N VAL A 379 18.81 28.16 -2.97
CA VAL A 379 18.93 29.40 -2.20
C VAL A 379 20.09 29.31 -1.21
N ALA A 380 20.20 28.21 -0.45
CA ALA A 380 21.30 27.98 0.50
C ALA A 380 22.68 27.95 -0.19
N ALA A 381 22.74 27.48 -1.44
CA ALA A 381 23.93 27.52 -2.28
C ALA A 381 24.19 28.88 -2.96
N GLY A 382 23.41 29.93 -2.64
CA GLY A 382 23.56 31.28 -3.21
C GLY A 382 23.14 31.40 -4.67
N GLN A 383 22.39 30.43 -5.21
CA GLN A 383 21.94 30.43 -6.60
C GLN A 383 20.64 31.22 -6.77
N HIS A 384 20.50 31.93 -7.89
CA HIS A 384 19.29 32.67 -8.21
C HIS A 384 18.13 31.69 -8.45
N VAL A 385 17.11 31.77 -7.62
CA VAL A 385 15.88 31.00 -7.77
C VAL A 385 14.85 31.88 -8.47
N ALA A 386 14.39 31.47 -9.65
CA ALA A 386 13.23 32.07 -10.29
C ALA A 386 11.98 31.86 -9.40
N ALA A 387 11.20 32.93 -9.19
CA ALA A 387 9.94 32.86 -8.44
C ALA A 387 9.01 31.78 -9.04
N PRO A 388 8.15 31.13 -8.23
CA PRO A 388 7.21 30.14 -8.76
C PRO A 388 6.40 30.74 -9.91
N ALA A 389 6.18 29.95 -10.97
CA ALA A 389 5.31 30.31 -12.08
C ALA A 389 3.85 30.37 -11.57
N VAL A 390 3.49 31.46 -10.91
CA VAL A 390 2.10 31.83 -10.67
C VAL A 390 1.44 31.97 -12.04
N ASP A 391 0.24 31.38 -12.23
CA ASP A 391 -0.49 31.51 -13.49
C ASP A 391 -0.59 33.00 -13.85
N PRO A 392 0.10 33.46 -14.91
CA PRO A 392 0.13 34.88 -15.25
C PRO A 392 -1.26 35.37 -15.65
N ARG A 393 -2.20 34.48 -16.00
CA ARG A 393 -3.56 34.84 -16.39
C ARG A 393 -4.29 35.57 -15.27
N SER A 394 -4.14 35.19 -14.00
CA SER A 394 -4.84 35.86 -12.90
C SER A 394 -4.40 37.32 -12.76
N ARG A 395 -3.10 37.59 -12.87
CA ARG A 395 -2.55 38.96 -12.90
C ARG A 395 -2.97 39.72 -14.15
N LEU A 396 -3.00 39.06 -15.31
CA LEU A 396 -3.38 39.70 -16.58
C LEU A 396 -4.90 39.94 -16.70
N ARG A 397 -5.75 39.18 -15.97
CA ARG A 397 -7.20 39.42 -15.86
C ARG A 397 -7.51 40.70 -15.08
N SER A 398 -6.72 41.04 -14.06
CA SER A 398 -6.87 42.27 -13.28
C SER A 398 -6.00 43.43 -13.78
N ALA A 399 -5.13 43.18 -14.78
CA ALA A 399 -4.28 44.21 -15.35
C ALA A 399 -5.10 45.34 -15.99
N ARG A 400 -4.61 46.57 -15.78
CA ARG A 400 -5.14 47.79 -16.39
C ARG A 400 -4.95 47.74 -17.91
N VAL A 401 -5.95 48.24 -18.63
CA VAL A 401 -5.87 48.46 -20.08
C VAL A 401 -4.89 49.59 -20.39
N ARG A 402 -3.98 49.35 -21.33
CA ARG A 402 -2.95 50.30 -21.77
C ARG A 402 -3.21 50.72 -23.21
N ASP A 403 -2.88 51.97 -23.51
CA ASP A 403 -3.03 52.53 -24.85
C ASP A 403 -1.81 52.20 -25.74
N LEU A 404 -2.01 52.12 -27.07
CA LEU A 404 -0.92 51.91 -28.04
C LEU A 404 0.16 52.99 -27.93
N SER A 405 -0.25 54.23 -27.62
CA SER A 405 0.68 55.35 -27.44
C SER A 405 1.66 55.15 -26.29
N GLU A 406 1.34 54.32 -25.29
CA GLU A 406 2.26 54.00 -24.18
C GLU A 406 3.47 53.15 -24.61
N PHE A 407 3.41 52.54 -25.79
CA PHE A 407 4.48 51.72 -26.37
C PHE A 407 5.21 52.43 -27.52
N ALA A 408 4.87 53.69 -27.79
CA ALA A 408 5.55 54.49 -28.80
C ALA A 408 6.87 55.04 -28.26
N GLY A 409 7.98 54.80 -28.97
CA GLY A 409 9.31 55.28 -28.56
C GLY A 409 10.44 54.70 -29.43
N SER A 410 11.69 55.03 -29.10
CA SER A 410 12.87 54.42 -29.73
C SER A 410 13.16 53.05 -29.12
N GLY A 411 12.98 51.99 -29.91
CA GLY A 411 13.19 50.59 -29.51
C GLY A 411 13.41 49.69 -30.73
N GLU A 412 13.34 48.37 -30.54
CA GLU A 412 13.41 47.40 -31.64
C GLU A 412 12.21 47.52 -32.59
N GLU A 413 12.38 47.12 -33.86
CA GLU A 413 11.37 47.26 -34.93
C GLU A 413 10.07 46.48 -34.62
N PHE A 414 10.17 45.33 -33.95
CA PHE A 414 9.03 44.48 -33.62
C PHE A 414 8.83 44.39 -32.10
N VAL A 415 7.61 44.68 -31.65
CA VAL A 415 7.23 44.63 -30.23
C VAL A 415 6.14 43.58 -30.01
N LEU A 416 6.32 42.74 -28.98
CA LEU A 416 5.32 41.76 -28.55
C LEU A 416 4.39 42.34 -27.50
N LEU A 417 3.12 42.49 -27.84
CA LEU A 417 2.08 42.97 -26.93
C LEU A 417 1.12 41.83 -26.57
N VAL A 418 0.72 41.78 -25.30
CA VAL A 418 -0.32 40.86 -24.81
C VAL A 418 -1.63 41.62 -24.74
N ALA A 419 -2.67 41.07 -25.37
CA ALA A 419 -4.01 41.63 -25.33
C ALA A 419 -5.00 40.65 -24.69
N ARG A 420 -5.99 41.20 -23.99
CA ARG A 420 -7.10 40.49 -23.37
C ARG A 420 -8.39 40.83 -24.11
N ARG A 421 -9.21 39.81 -24.37
CA ARG A 421 -10.58 40.00 -24.89
C ARG A 421 -11.55 40.19 -23.72
N ASP A 422 -12.42 41.18 -23.81
CA ASP A 422 -13.52 41.38 -22.84
C ASP A 422 -14.74 40.50 -23.18
N ALA A 423 -15.78 40.57 -22.34
CA ALA A 423 -17.02 39.79 -22.53
C ALA A 423 -17.79 40.21 -23.79
N ASP A 424 -17.61 41.45 -24.24
CA ASP A 424 -18.24 42.01 -25.44
C ASP A 424 -17.44 41.71 -26.71
N GLY A 425 -16.29 41.03 -26.58
CA GLY A 425 -15.44 40.61 -27.68
C GLY A 425 -14.40 41.63 -28.12
N ASN A 426 -14.34 42.81 -27.48
CA ASN A 426 -13.34 43.82 -27.76
C ASN A 426 -11.98 43.40 -27.21
N VAL A 427 -10.92 43.83 -27.88
CA VAL A 427 -9.54 43.48 -27.54
C VAL A 427 -8.85 44.68 -26.92
N ALA A 428 -8.28 44.50 -25.73
CA ALA A 428 -7.60 45.53 -24.95
C ALA A 428 -6.17 45.11 -24.62
N ILE A 429 -5.19 45.97 -24.84
CA ILE A 429 -3.78 45.69 -24.54
C ILE A 429 -3.58 45.75 -23.03
N VAL A 430 -2.96 44.73 -22.45
CA VAL A 430 -2.74 44.60 -21.00
C VAL A 430 -1.25 44.70 -20.61
N GLY A 431 -0.34 44.59 -21.58
CA GLY A 431 1.09 44.77 -21.34
C GLY A 431 1.96 44.44 -22.54
N ALA A 432 3.23 44.84 -22.45
CA ALA A 432 4.29 44.39 -23.35
C ALA A 432 5.01 43.18 -22.75
N VAL A 433 5.52 42.32 -23.61
CA VAL A 433 6.43 41.24 -23.22
C VAL A 433 7.85 41.80 -23.27
N ASP A 434 8.55 41.79 -22.14
CA ASP A 434 10.01 41.98 -22.11
C ASP A 434 10.64 40.69 -22.69
N ALA A 435 10.63 40.60 -24.03
CA ALA A 435 11.06 39.44 -24.77
C ALA A 435 12.54 39.58 -25.16
N ASP A 436 13.30 38.49 -25.00
CA ASP A 436 14.61 38.36 -25.64
C ASP A 436 14.42 38.07 -27.15
N ALA A 437 15.44 38.36 -27.96
CA ALA A 437 15.38 38.32 -29.43
C ALA A 437 14.85 36.97 -29.97
N ALA A 438 15.19 35.87 -29.31
CA ALA A 438 14.73 34.52 -29.68
C ALA A 438 13.22 34.32 -29.53
N LEU A 439 12.59 34.92 -28.52
CA LEU A 439 11.13 34.80 -28.33
C LEU A 439 10.38 35.65 -29.35
N THR A 440 10.89 36.85 -29.65
CA THR A 440 10.37 37.72 -30.71
C THR A 440 10.43 37.04 -32.07
N GLU A 441 11.58 36.45 -32.44
CA GLU A 441 11.72 35.73 -33.70
C GLU A 441 10.75 34.55 -33.81
N LYS A 442 10.57 33.79 -32.72
CA LYS A 442 9.64 32.66 -32.69
C LYS A 442 8.18 33.09 -32.88
N ALA A 443 7.80 34.24 -32.33
CA ALA A 443 6.47 34.80 -32.54
C ALA A 443 6.29 35.28 -33.98
N LEU A 444 7.28 35.98 -34.54
CA LEU A 444 7.24 36.45 -35.94
C LEU A 444 7.06 35.29 -36.93
N ARG A 445 7.82 34.19 -36.77
CA ARG A 445 7.68 32.98 -37.62
C ARG A 445 6.28 32.35 -37.58
N LYS A 446 5.54 32.55 -36.50
CA LYS A 446 4.19 32.00 -36.30
C LYS A 446 3.08 33.03 -36.56
N THR A 447 3.44 34.25 -36.92
CA THR A 447 2.47 35.29 -37.21
C THR A 447 1.87 35.01 -38.59
N ALA A 448 0.58 34.71 -38.63
CA ALA A 448 -0.18 34.61 -39.87
C ALA A 448 -0.61 36.02 -40.27
N VAL A 449 -0.16 36.47 -41.45
CA VAL A 449 -0.50 37.79 -42.04
C VAL A 449 -1.51 37.60 -43.16
#